data_AF-A0A673W8N0-F1
#
_entry.id   AF-A0A673W8N0-F1
#
_cell.length_a   1.000
_cell.length_b   1.000
_cell.length_c   1.000
_cell.angle_alpha   90.00
_cell.angle_beta   90.00
_cell.angle_gamma   90.00
#
_symmetry.space_group_name_H-M   'P 1'
#
loop_
_entity.id
_entity.type
_entity.pdbx_description
1 polymer ?
#
loop_
_entity_poly.entity_id
_entity_poly.type
_entity_poly.pdbx_seq_one_letter_code
_entity_poly.pdbx_strand_id
1 'polypeptide(L)'
;MAGSATEEKTFRRFLELFLREMRPPLQENDPVPMRPLSDLTSEDEVEGECLDMCLQHLCKYNCPFSLAAALARATADSVLQSDLSIYHIQKTVEDGVDPFPQIESVAFARLIFNKLCETCCLWLKDFPYRRRPQPYYETSIHAIKNMRRKMEDKHIVIPDFNTLFNIQDQEEQAFFAVFDGHGGVDAAIYAANHLHVNMVQQECFSQDPGEALCRAFRVTDERFIRKAKMENLRCGTTGVVTFLRGRTLYVAWLGDSQVMLVKKGQAVELMKPHKPDREDEKQRIEALGGCVIWFGTWRVNGSLSVSRAIGDNEHKPYISGVADQHIVPLDGTEDYLILACDGFYDTVSPDEAVRVVSDHLTENSGDSTMVAHKLVASARDAGSSDNISVIVVFLRDLRAPPPGEEDEEGEEGKDEEVAEVEEEGQGEMGCQDGGTTDVGGKGHCFLQQCSAPADLGYEDRTDSLTDRTSLGLLGPMLGEDGRIRLPPACSHPTPSLALNQNLMPAEGHGAAWLPCLEEELQGSRHKPQPKPCVPACQEPSSDGQWPLAAALFGHAGRRTRRMECVSPRWGWVSRRWGRAPRELPGLLHSTRSVPYPQRCPERRPGVALPHLPHGSRI
;
A
#
# COMPACT_ATOMS: atom_id res chain seq x y z
N MET A 1 -19.54 -24.27 -13.87
CA MET A 1 -20.69 -23.59 -14.51
C MET A 1 -21.61 -22.90 -13.50
N ALA A 2 -22.10 -23.57 -12.44
CA ALA A 2 -23.03 -22.96 -11.47
C ALA A 2 -22.45 -21.81 -10.62
N GLY A 3 -21.15 -21.86 -10.26
CA GLY A 3 -20.50 -20.79 -9.47
C GLY A 3 -20.35 -19.45 -10.20
N SER A 4 -20.03 -19.47 -11.49
CA SER A 4 -19.83 -18.27 -12.31
C SER A 4 -21.13 -17.47 -12.53
N ALA A 5 -22.27 -18.16 -12.68
CA ALA A 5 -23.56 -17.49 -12.84
C ALA A 5 -24.08 -16.83 -11.56
N THR A 6 -23.72 -17.35 -10.38
CA THR A 6 -24.08 -16.75 -9.09
C THR A 6 -23.21 -15.53 -8.80
N GLU A 7 -21.92 -15.59 -9.13
CA GLU A 7 -20.99 -14.48 -8.97
C GLU A 7 -21.32 -13.30 -9.90
N GLU A 8 -21.63 -13.55 -11.17
CA GLU A 8 -22.07 -12.50 -12.10
C GLU A 8 -23.31 -11.77 -11.57
N LYS A 9 -24.28 -12.50 -10.99
CA LYS A 9 -25.46 -11.88 -10.36
C LYS A 9 -25.06 -10.97 -9.20
N THR A 10 -24.11 -11.39 -8.36
CA THR A 10 -23.58 -10.56 -7.27
C THR A 10 -22.90 -9.30 -7.80
N PHE A 11 -22.10 -9.41 -8.86
CA PHE A 11 -21.43 -8.26 -9.48
C PHE A 11 -22.43 -7.29 -10.11
N ARG A 12 -23.41 -7.79 -10.88
CA ARG A 12 -24.49 -6.96 -11.44
C ARG A 12 -25.28 -6.27 -10.33
N ARG A 13 -25.58 -6.99 -9.24
CA ARG A 13 -26.27 -6.41 -8.09
C ARG A 13 -25.47 -5.30 -7.42
N PHE A 14 -24.15 -5.48 -7.30
CA PHE A 14 -23.27 -4.43 -6.82
C PHE A 14 -23.32 -3.20 -7.73
N LEU A 15 -23.18 -3.37 -9.05
CA LEU A 15 -23.23 -2.28 -10.02
C LEU A 15 -24.53 -1.48 -9.94
N GLU A 16 -25.69 -2.16 -9.84
CA GLU A 16 -26.99 -1.51 -9.67
C GLU A 16 -27.05 -0.62 -8.41
N LEU A 17 -26.57 -1.14 -7.28
CA LEU A 17 -26.58 -0.42 -6.00
C LEU A 17 -25.59 0.75 -6.02
N PHE A 18 -24.38 0.52 -6.55
CA PHE A 18 -23.33 1.52 -6.65
C PHE A 18 -23.77 2.71 -7.53
N LEU A 19 -24.33 2.44 -8.71
CA LEU A 19 -24.81 3.48 -9.63
C LEU A 19 -25.97 4.29 -9.06
N ARG A 20 -26.80 3.69 -8.20
CA ARG A 20 -27.91 4.40 -7.53
C ARG A 20 -27.41 5.47 -6.56
N GLU A 21 -26.25 5.24 -5.92
CA GLU A 21 -25.70 6.17 -4.94
C GLU A 21 -24.85 7.29 -5.59
N MET A 22 -24.17 7.03 -6.71
CA MET A 22 -23.15 7.94 -7.26
C MET A 22 -23.66 9.23 -7.92
N ARG A 23 -24.94 9.31 -8.28
CA ARG A 23 -25.57 10.46 -8.99
C ARG A 23 -24.69 11.12 -10.10
N PRO A 24 -24.14 10.36 -11.05
CA PRO A 24 -23.36 10.91 -12.16
C PRO A 24 -24.26 11.59 -13.22
N PRO A 25 -23.71 12.46 -14.10
CA PRO A 25 -22.32 12.93 -14.11
C PRO A 25 -22.10 14.10 -13.13
N LEU A 26 -20.95 14.07 -12.44
CA LEU A 26 -20.49 15.16 -11.59
C LEU A 26 -20.21 16.40 -12.46
N GLN A 27 -20.86 17.50 -12.11
CA GLN A 27 -20.68 18.82 -12.70
C GLN A 27 -19.46 19.54 -12.10
N GLU A 28 -19.01 20.61 -12.75
CA GLU A 28 -17.81 21.38 -12.36
C GLU A 28 -17.84 21.88 -10.91
N ASN A 29 -19.02 22.24 -10.40
CA ASN A 29 -19.21 22.71 -9.03
C ASN A 29 -19.51 21.60 -8.02
N ASP A 30 -19.70 20.36 -8.49
CA ASP A 30 -20.00 19.25 -7.58
C ASP A 30 -18.73 18.86 -6.81
N PRO A 31 -18.87 18.58 -5.49
CA PRO A 31 -17.76 18.06 -4.71
C PRO A 31 -17.35 16.68 -5.24
N VAL A 32 -16.06 16.49 -5.45
CA VAL A 32 -15.53 15.18 -5.84
C VAL A 32 -15.63 14.19 -4.68
N PRO A 33 -15.99 12.90 -4.94
CA PRO A 33 -16.12 11.88 -3.90
C PRO A 33 -14.87 11.69 -3.03
N MET A 34 -13.70 11.98 -3.60
CA MET A 34 -12.42 11.98 -2.93
C MET A 34 -11.64 13.21 -3.39
N ARG A 35 -11.11 13.98 -2.43
CA ARG A 35 -10.25 15.11 -2.74
C ARG A 35 -8.81 14.61 -2.98
N PRO A 36 -8.19 14.94 -4.10
CA PRO A 36 -6.76 14.68 -4.32
C PRO A 36 -5.91 15.36 -3.25
N LEU A 37 -4.74 14.78 -2.97
CA LEU A 37 -3.81 15.30 -1.96
C LEU A 37 -3.00 16.48 -2.46
N SER A 38 -2.56 16.42 -3.71
CA SER A 38 -1.96 17.55 -4.42
C SER A 38 -3.00 18.26 -5.26
N ASP A 39 -2.80 19.56 -5.48
CA ASP A 39 -3.60 20.34 -6.41
C ASP A 39 -3.20 20.04 -7.87
N LEU A 40 -2.02 19.43 -8.09
CA LEU A 40 -1.41 19.21 -9.39
C LEU A 40 -0.96 17.75 -9.57
N THR A 41 -1.32 17.20 -10.73
CA THR A 41 -0.95 15.84 -11.17
C THR A 41 -0.12 15.94 -12.45
N SER A 42 1.02 15.27 -12.51
CA SER A 42 1.83 15.12 -13.71
C SER A 42 1.34 13.96 -14.58
N GLU A 43 1.66 13.97 -15.87
CA GLU A 43 1.26 12.90 -16.80
C GLU A 43 1.71 11.51 -16.33
N ASP A 44 2.90 11.43 -15.70
CA ASP A 44 3.45 10.19 -15.19
C ASP A 44 2.77 9.65 -13.90
N GLU A 45 1.89 10.45 -13.29
CA GLU A 45 1.06 10.07 -12.14
C GLU A 45 -0.37 9.64 -12.54
N VAL A 46 -0.83 9.95 -13.75
CA VAL A 46 -2.24 9.79 -14.19
C VAL A 46 -2.77 8.38 -13.93
N GLU A 47 -2.02 7.35 -14.32
CA GLU A 47 -2.46 5.96 -14.19
C GLU A 47 -2.56 5.55 -12.70
N GLY A 48 -1.54 5.84 -11.90
CA GLY A 48 -1.54 5.50 -10.46
C GLY A 48 -2.62 6.23 -9.68
N GLU A 49 -2.81 7.53 -9.92
CA GLU A 49 -3.88 8.31 -9.29
C GLU A 49 -5.27 7.79 -9.69
N CYS A 50 -5.46 7.42 -10.97
CA CYS A 50 -6.74 6.86 -11.42
C CYS A 50 -7.04 5.51 -10.76
N LEU A 51 -6.07 4.59 -10.74
CA LEU A 51 -6.25 3.28 -10.12
C LEU A 51 -6.54 3.41 -8.63
N ASP A 52 -5.77 4.22 -7.91
CA ASP A 52 -5.95 4.46 -6.48
C ASP A 52 -7.32 5.05 -6.16
N MET A 53 -7.73 6.13 -6.83
CA MET A 53 -9.04 6.76 -6.60
C MET A 53 -10.20 5.80 -6.90
N CYS A 54 -10.11 5.02 -7.98
CA CYS A 54 -11.11 4.01 -8.30
C CYS A 54 -11.18 2.91 -7.22
N LEU A 55 -10.05 2.33 -6.85
CA LEU A 55 -9.98 1.24 -5.88
C LEU A 55 -10.48 1.69 -4.50
N GLN A 56 -9.96 2.79 -3.96
CA GLN A 56 -10.41 3.30 -2.66
C GLN A 56 -11.91 3.58 -2.64
N HIS A 57 -12.43 4.18 -3.71
CA HIS A 57 -13.84 4.50 -3.80
C HIS A 57 -14.71 3.26 -3.92
N LEU A 58 -14.34 2.28 -4.74
CA LEU A 58 -15.07 1.01 -4.88
C LEU A 58 -15.03 0.18 -3.57
N CYS A 59 -13.87 0.12 -2.92
CA CYS A 59 -13.71 -0.55 -1.63
C CYS A 59 -14.56 0.07 -0.53
N LYS A 60 -14.76 1.40 -0.51
CA LYS A 60 -15.69 2.08 0.41
C LYS A 60 -17.13 1.55 0.33
N TYR A 61 -17.54 1.05 -0.83
CA TYR A 61 -18.86 0.44 -1.05
C TYR A 61 -18.85 -1.10 -0.97
N ASN A 62 -17.77 -1.70 -0.45
CA ASN A 62 -17.57 -3.16 -0.36
C ASN A 62 -17.65 -3.86 -1.72
N CYS A 63 -17.12 -3.22 -2.77
CA CYS A 63 -16.95 -3.86 -4.07
C CYS A 63 -16.07 -5.11 -3.92
N PRO A 64 -16.49 -6.28 -4.44
CA PRO A 64 -15.62 -7.44 -4.49
C PRO A 64 -14.31 -7.12 -5.22
N PHE A 65 -13.17 -7.46 -4.62
CA PHE A 65 -11.85 -7.02 -5.11
C PHE A 65 -11.62 -7.30 -6.60
N SER A 66 -11.98 -8.50 -7.05
CA SER A 66 -11.82 -8.89 -8.46
C SER A 66 -12.63 -8.01 -9.42
N LEU A 67 -13.82 -7.57 -9.00
CA LEU A 67 -14.62 -6.60 -9.76
C LEU A 67 -14.02 -5.19 -9.66
N ALA A 68 -13.54 -4.80 -8.48
CA ALA A 68 -12.93 -3.49 -8.25
C ALA A 68 -11.68 -3.29 -9.11
N ALA A 69 -10.79 -4.28 -9.15
CA ALA A 69 -9.59 -4.27 -10.00
C ALA A 69 -9.96 -4.15 -11.48
N ALA A 70 -10.95 -4.92 -11.94
CA ALA A 70 -11.38 -4.90 -13.34
C ALA A 70 -12.02 -3.56 -13.74
N LEU A 71 -12.85 -2.98 -12.87
CA LEU A 71 -13.45 -1.66 -13.09
C LEU A 71 -12.40 -0.54 -13.03
N ALA A 72 -11.47 -0.60 -12.09
CA ALA A 72 -10.38 0.36 -11.97
C ALA A 72 -9.50 0.36 -13.23
N ARG A 73 -9.10 -0.82 -13.72
CA ARG A 73 -8.36 -0.96 -14.98
C ARG A 73 -9.14 -0.41 -16.17
N ALA A 74 -10.39 -0.84 -16.36
CA ALA A 74 -11.21 -0.37 -17.48
C ALA A 74 -11.43 1.15 -17.45
N THR A 75 -11.56 1.73 -16.24
CA THR A 75 -11.65 3.18 -16.06
C THR A 75 -10.32 3.87 -16.42
N ALA A 76 -9.20 3.36 -15.92
CA ALA A 76 -7.87 3.88 -16.25
C ALA A 76 -7.58 3.82 -17.75
N ASP A 77 -7.95 2.74 -18.44
CA ASP A 77 -7.84 2.64 -19.91
C ASP A 77 -8.66 3.74 -20.61
N SER A 78 -9.89 4.00 -20.14
CA SER A 78 -10.73 5.06 -20.70
C SER A 78 -10.16 6.46 -20.44
N VAL A 79 -9.58 6.69 -19.25
CA VAL A 79 -8.93 7.95 -18.88
C VAL A 79 -7.68 8.18 -19.72
N LEU A 80 -6.81 7.17 -19.88
CA LEU A 80 -5.59 7.26 -20.67
C LEU A 80 -5.85 7.46 -22.17
N GLN A 81 -7.03 7.06 -22.67
CA GLN A 81 -7.47 7.33 -24.05
C GLN A 81 -8.15 8.69 -24.22
N SER A 82 -8.43 9.42 -23.12
CA SER A 82 -9.06 10.74 -23.17
C SER A 82 -8.04 11.83 -23.47
N ASP A 83 -8.49 12.94 -24.07
CA ASP A 83 -7.65 14.12 -24.25
C ASP A 83 -7.50 14.86 -22.91
N LEU A 84 -6.36 14.67 -22.25
CA LEU A 84 -6.06 15.30 -20.95
C LEU A 84 -5.57 16.75 -21.10
N SER A 85 -5.26 17.21 -22.31
CA SER A 85 -4.73 18.57 -22.54
C SER A 85 -5.71 19.67 -22.13
N ILE A 86 -7.01 19.37 -22.12
CA ILE A 86 -8.07 20.28 -21.66
C ILE A 86 -7.98 20.59 -20.16
N TYR A 87 -7.28 19.76 -19.39
CA TYR A 87 -7.08 19.93 -17.96
C TYR A 87 -5.68 20.48 -17.62
N HIS A 88 -4.85 20.75 -18.64
CA HIS A 88 -3.51 21.28 -18.43
C HIS A 88 -3.55 22.74 -17.99
N ILE A 89 -2.83 23.04 -16.91
CA ILE A 89 -2.61 24.40 -16.46
C ILE A 89 -1.43 24.98 -17.24
N GLN A 90 -1.69 26.01 -18.06
CA GLN A 90 -0.63 26.79 -18.68
C GLN A 90 0.02 27.70 -17.62
N LYS A 91 1.17 27.29 -17.05
CA LYS A 91 1.98 28.20 -16.24
C LYS A 91 2.83 29.10 -17.15
N THR A 92 2.70 30.41 -16.98
CA THR A 92 3.62 31.39 -17.58
C THR A 92 5.03 31.17 -17.05
N VAL A 93 5.98 31.05 -17.96
CA VAL A 93 7.40 30.78 -17.70
C VAL A 93 7.99 31.94 -16.88
N GLU A 94 8.21 31.74 -15.57
CA GLU A 94 8.99 32.69 -14.77
C GLU A 94 10.46 32.25 -14.59
N ASP A 95 10.80 30.96 -14.70
CA ASP A 95 12.14 30.46 -14.28
C ASP A 95 12.90 29.59 -15.31
N GLY A 96 12.56 29.66 -16.61
CA GLY A 96 13.42 29.07 -17.67
C GLY A 96 13.61 27.54 -17.63
N VAL A 97 12.84 26.83 -16.81
CA VAL A 97 12.65 25.37 -16.88
C VAL A 97 11.39 25.13 -17.69
N ASP A 98 11.47 24.31 -18.75
CA ASP A 98 10.30 23.93 -19.54
C ASP A 98 9.20 23.43 -18.58
N PRO A 99 8.01 24.07 -18.55
CA PRO A 99 6.94 23.62 -17.68
C PRO A 99 6.47 22.28 -18.19
N PHE A 100 6.75 21.22 -17.43
CA PHE A 100 6.09 19.94 -17.65
C PHE A 100 4.57 20.15 -17.57
N PRO A 101 3.77 19.55 -18.47
CA PRO A 101 2.33 19.64 -18.41
C PRO A 101 1.84 19.15 -17.03
N GLN A 102 1.07 20.01 -16.36
CA GLN A 102 0.46 19.72 -15.07
C GLN A 102 -1.05 19.78 -15.22
N ILE A 103 -1.71 18.73 -14.75
CA ILE A 103 -3.15 18.54 -14.76
C ILE A 103 -3.70 19.06 -13.43
N GLU A 104 -4.79 19.84 -13.47
CA GLU A 104 -5.52 20.21 -12.27
C GLU A 104 -6.16 18.98 -11.62
N SER A 105 -5.69 18.59 -10.41
CA SER A 105 -6.04 17.30 -9.81
C SER A 105 -7.53 17.17 -9.50
N VAL A 106 -8.23 18.25 -9.11
CA VAL A 106 -9.67 18.21 -8.81
C VAL A 106 -10.49 17.95 -10.07
N ALA A 107 -10.15 18.62 -11.18
CA ALA A 107 -10.80 18.39 -12.47
C ALA A 107 -10.52 16.97 -12.99
N PHE A 108 -9.29 16.48 -12.80
CA PHE A 108 -8.91 15.12 -13.12
C PHE A 108 -9.66 14.06 -12.30
N ALA A 109 -9.78 14.25 -10.98
CA ALA A 109 -10.56 13.36 -10.13
C ALA A 109 -12.03 13.30 -10.59
N ARG A 110 -12.61 14.44 -10.97
CA ARG A 110 -13.97 14.49 -11.53
C ARG A 110 -14.09 13.67 -12.83
N LEU A 111 -13.12 13.78 -13.72
CA LEU A 111 -13.05 12.95 -14.93
C LEU A 111 -13.03 11.47 -14.56
N ILE A 112 -12.15 11.05 -13.63
CA ILE A 112 -12.03 9.66 -13.18
C ILE A 112 -13.38 9.12 -12.68
N PHE A 113 -14.05 9.83 -11.79
CA PHE A 113 -15.33 9.36 -11.22
C PHE A 113 -16.46 9.32 -12.26
N ASN A 114 -16.48 10.26 -13.21
CA ASN A 114 -17.42 10.21 -14.34
C ASN A 114 -17.13 8.99 -15.23
N LYS A 115 -15.86 8.71 -15.56
CA LYS A 115 -15.45 7.53 -16.33
C LYS A 115 -15.72 6.21 -15.61
N LEU A 116 -15.57 6.17 -14.29
CA LEU A 116 -15.94 5.01 -13.49
C LEU A 116 -17.43 4.73 -13.59
N CYS A 117 -18.27 5.77 -13.47
CA CYS A 117 -19.71 5.63 -13.59
C CYS A 117 -20.14 5.21 -15.01
N GLU A 118 -19.54 5.78 -16.05
CA GLU A 118 -19.74 5.37 -17.45
C GLU A 118 -19.40 3.88 -17.63
N THR A 119 -18.25 3.45 -17.13
CA THR A 119 -17.80 2.05 -17.17
C THR A 119 -18.79 1.11 -16.48
N CYS A 120 -19.21 1.45 -15.25
CA CYS A 120 -20.23 0.70 -14.52
C CYS A 120 -21.56 0.60 -15.29
N CYS A 121 -22.00 1.69 -15.95
CA CYS A 121 -23.22 1.70 -16.76
C CYS A 121 -23.11 0.81 -18.00
N LEU A 122 -21.96 0.81 -18.66
CA LEU A 122 -21.69 -0.09 -19.79
C LEU A 122 -21.71 -1.55 -19.35
N TRP A 123 -21.04 -1.87 -18.23
CA TRP A 123 -20.93 -3.23 -17.72
C TRP A 123 -22.25 -3.80 -17.18
N LEU A 124 -23.15 -2.92 -16.71
CA LEU A 124 -24.50 -3.33 -16.34
C LEU A 124 -25.31 -3.79 -17.56
N LYS A 125 -25.09 -3.19 -18.73
CA LYS A 125 -25.77 -3.56 -19.99
C LYS A 125 -25.17 -4.80 -20.62
N ASP A 126 -23.85 -4.82 -20.78
CA ASP A 126 -23.08 -5.93 -21.34
C ASP A 126 -21.89 -6.18 -20.43
N PHE A 127 -21.87 -7.33 -19.75
CA PHE A 127 -20.90 -7.62 -18.70
C PHE A 127 -19.70 -8.36 -19.30
N PRO A 128 -18.56 -7.71 -19.57
CA PRO A 128 -17.45 -8.33 -20.29
C PRO A 128 -16.57 -9.17 -19.36
N TYR A 129 -16.69 -8.96 -18.05
CA TYR A 129 -15.76 -9.51 -17.07
C TYR A 129 -16.00 -11.00 -16.87
N ARG A 130 -14.97 -11.79 -17.15
CA ARG A 130 -14.91 -13.20 -16.81
C ARG A 130 -13.80 -13.40 -15.80
N ARG A 131 -14.17 -13.76 -14.57
CA ARG A 131 -13.22 -14.07 -13.53
C ARG A 131 -12.35 -15.26 -13.96
N ARG A 132 -11.04 -15.12 -13.79
CA ARG A 132 -10.10 -16.24 -13.88
C ARG A 132 -10.10 -16.99 -12.53
N PRO A 133 -10.04 -18.34 -12.52
CA PRO A 133 -9.82 -19.07 -11.28
C PRO A 133 -8.42 -18.72 -10.78
N GLN A 134 -8.33 -17.92 -9.72
CA GLN A 134 -7.06 -17.47 -9.16
C GLN A 134 -6.88 -18.01 -7.74
N PRO A 135 -5.64 -18.35 -7.34
CA PRO A 135 -5.34 -18.52 -5.93
C PRO A 135 -5.55 -17.15 -5.26
N TYR A 136 -6.61 -17.06 -4.46
CA TYR A 136 -6.84 -15.89 -3.63
C TYR A 136 -5.93 -16.02 -2.41
N TYR A 137 -4.92 -15.17 -2.32
CA TYR A 137 -4.14 -15.03 -1.10
C TYR A 137 -5.02 -14.38 -0.05
N GLU A 138 -5.43 -15.16 0.95
CA GLU A 138 -6.13 -14.62 2.11
C GLU A 138 -5.17 -13.65 2.83
N THR A 139 -5.67 -12.47 3.18
CA THR A 139 -4.85 -11.45 3.84
C THR A 139 -5.55 -10.93 5.10
N SER A 140 -4.75 -10.71 6.14
CA SER A 140 -5.15 -9.98 7.34
C SER A 140 -4.32 -8.71 7.40
N ILE A 141 -4.96 -7.57 7.60
CA ILE A 141 -4.29 -6.27 7.57
C ILE A 141 -4.77 -5.46 8.76
N HIS A 142 -3.84 -4.80 9.45
CA HIS A 142 -4.19 -3.83 10.46
C HIS A 142 -3.16 -2.72 10.52
N ALA A 143 -3.63 -1.48 10.50
CA ALA A 143 -2.79 -0.29 10.51
C ALA A 143 -3.37 0.75 11.47
N ILE A 144 -2.55 1.25 12.39
CA ILE A 144 -2.97 2.22 13.41
C ILE A 144 -1.97 3.35 13.55
N LYS A 145 -2.51 4.55 13.84
CA LYS A 145 -1.71 5.71 14.23
C LYS A 145 -0.98 5.50 15.56
N ASN A 146 -1.59 4.72 16.46
CA ASN A 146 -1.13 4.49 17.82
C ASN A 146 -0.86 5.81 18.58
N MET A 147 0.34 6.02 19.11
CA MET A 147 0.70 7.19 19.93
C MET A 147 1.20 8.38 19.13
N ARG A 148 1.41 8.24 17.81
CA ARG A 148 1.87 9.34 16.95
C ARG A 148 0.76 10.36 16.70
N ARG A 149 1.16 11.57 16.30
CA ARG A 149 0.21 12.65 15.99
C ARG A 149 -0.48 12.45 14.64
N LYS A 150 0.22 11.85 13.68
CA LYS A 150 -0.22 11.57 12.32
C LYS A 150 0.00 10.09 12.01
N MET A 151 -0.79 9.57 11.08
CA MET A 151 -0.57 8.26 10.45
C MET A 151 0.19 8.51 9.15
N GLU A 152 1.49 8.23 9.17
CA GLU A 152 2.40 8.45 8.04
C GLU A 152 2.67 7.15 7.26
N ASP A 153 2.32 5.98 7.83
CA ASP A 153 2.35 4.70 7.10
C ASP A 153 1.27 4.61 6.02
N LYS A 154 1.60 3.89 4.95
CA LYS A 154 0.70 3.42 3.90
C LYS A 154 0.97 1.96 3.55
N HIS A 155 -0.04 1.30 3.01
CA HIS A 155 0.07 -0.11 2.64
C HIS A 155 -0.75 -0.39 1.38
N ILE A 156 -0.30 -1.39 0.60
CA ILE A 156 -0.95 -1.81 -0.64
C ILE A 156 -1.12 -3.32 -0.64
N VAL A 157 -2.29 -3.78 -1.06
CA VAL A 157 -2.66 -5.20 -1.17
C VAL A 157 -3.40 -5.40 -2.48
N ILE A 158 -2.73 -6.03 -3.44
CA ILE A 158 -3.22 -6.31 -4.79
C ILE A 158 -3.10 -7.82 -5.03
N PRO A 159 -4.07 -8.64 -4.54
CA PRO A 159 -4.04 -10.09 -4.70
C PRO A 159 -4.30 -10.54 -6.15
N ASP A 160 -4.95 -9.71 -6.97
CA ASP A 160 -5.18 -9.96 -8.40
C ASP A 160 -4.49 -8.86 -9.23
N PHE A 161 -3.16 -8.98 -9.33
CA PHE A 161 -2.33 -8.04 -10.07
C PHE A 161 -2.59 -8.14 -11.58
N ASN A 162 -2.89 -9.35 -12.08
CA ASN A 162 -3.16 -9.60 -13.49
C ASN A 162 -4.38 -8.82 -13.98
N THR A 163 -5.50 -8.86 -13.26
CA THR A 163 -6.70 -8.12 -13.65
C THR A 163 -6.47 -6.61 -13.56
N LEU A 164 -5.80 -6.14 -12.50
CA LEU A 164 -5.53 -4.70 -12.33
C LEU A 164 -4.68 -4.12 -13.46
N PHE A 165 -3.82 -4.92 -14.10
CA PHE A 165 -2.95 -4.48 -15.18
C PHE A 165 -3.23 -5.14 -16.53
N ASN A 166 -4.38 -5.82 -16.67
CA ASN A 166 -4.79 -6.54 -17.87
C ASN A 166 -3.71 -7.51 -18.43
N ILE A 167 -3.01 -8.22 -17.54
CA ILE A 167 -1.97 -9.19 -17.91
C ILE A 167 -2.61 -10.55 -18.17
N GLN A 168 -2.61 -10.98 -19.43
CA GLN A 168 -3.30 -12.20 -19.84
C GLN A 168 -2.39 -13.42 -20.04
N ASP A 169 -1.13 -13.18 -20.45
CA ASP A 169 -0.20 -14.21 -20.95
C ASP A 169 0.91 -14.56 -19.95
N GLN A 170 0.66 -14.36 -18.66
CA GLN A 170 1.60 -14.67 -17.59
C GLN A 170 0.92 -15.44 -16.47
N GLU A 171 1.73 -16.03 -15.60
CA GLU A 171 1.26 -16.66 -14.37
C GLU A 171 0.50 -15.68 -13.48
N GLU A 172 -0.23 -16.23 -12.53
CA GLU A 172 -0.94 -15.44 -11.52
C GLU A 172 0.04 -14.66 -10.65
N GLN A 173 -0.30 -13.39 -10.43
CA GLN A 173 0.56 -12.43 -9.76
C GLN A 173 -0.19 -11.69 -8.66
N ALA A 174 0.53 -11.41 -7.57
CA ALA A 174 0.05 -10.61 -6.46
C ALA A 174 1.14 -9.68 -5.94
N PHE A 175 0.74 -8.51 -5.46
CA PHE A 175 1.65 -7.47 -4.99
C PHE A 175 1.18 -6.96 -3.62
N PHE A 176 2.09 -6.94 -2.65
CA PHE A 176 1.83 -6.43 -1.31
C PHE A 176 2.98 -5.54 -0.87
N ALA A 177 2.68 -4.44 -0.19
CA ALA A 177 3.69 -3.50 0.25
C ALA A 177 3.31 -2.75 1.54
N VAL A 178 4.33 -2.39 2.32
CA VAL A 178 4.24 -1.45 3.45
C VAL A 178 5.24 -0.32 3.20
N PHE A 179 4.79 0.91 3.42
CA PHE A 179 5.54 2.14 3.27
C PHE A 179 5.45 2.92 4.59
N ASP A 180 6.54 3.04 5.32
CA ASP A 180 6.62 3.82 6.55
C ASP A 180 7.15 5.22 6.22
N GLY A 181 6.27 6.22 6.33
CA GLY A 181 6.55 7.59 5.98
C GLY A 181 7.14 8.38 7.14
N HIS A 182 8.06 9.29 6.84
CA HIS A 182 8.64 10.20 7.82
C HIS A 182 8.73 11.63 7.29
N GLY A 183 8.54 12.60 8.20
CA GLY A 183 8.58 14.02 7.85
C GLY A 183 7.36 14.48 7.03
N GLY A 184 6.30 13.68 6.99
CA GLY A 184 5.10 13.84 6.17
C GLY A 184 4.70 12.53 5.50
N VAL A 185 3.43 12.41 5.13
CA VAL A 185 2.84 11.18 4.57
C VAL A 185 2.94 11.10 3.04
N ASP A 186 3.29 12.21 2.38
CA ASP A 186 3.19 12.35 0.92
C ASP A 186 4.09 11.37 0.16
N ALA A 187 5.28 11.08 0.67
CA ALA A 187 6.19 10.09 0.08
C ALA A 187 5.61 8.67 0.13
N ALA A 188 5.02 8.29 1.27
CA ALA A 188 4.39 6.98 1.46
C ALA A 188 3.15 6.82 0.56
N ILE A 189 2.35 7.88 0.41
CA ILE A 189 1.20 7.87 -0.50
C ILE A 189 1.67 7.77 -1.95
N TYR A 190 2.67 8.57 -2.34
CA TYR A 190 3.21 8.51 -3.69
C TYR A 190 3.75 7.12 -4.03
N ALA A 191 4.50 6.50 -3.11
CA ALA A 191 5.00 5.14 -3.31
C ALA A 191 3.86 4.11 -3.42
N ALA A 192 2.84 4.23 -2.56
CA ALA A 192 1.66 3.37 -2.59
C ALA A 192 0.90 3.46 -3.94
N ASN A 193 0.73 4.67 -4.47
CA ASN A 193 -0.02 4.92 -5.70
C ASN A 193 0.76 4.55 -6.96
N HIS A 194 2.09 4.69 -6.96
CA HIS A 194 2.87 4.70 -8.22
C HIS A 194 3.87 3.55 -8.36
N LEU A 195 4.34 2.90 -7.28
CA LEU A 195 5.42 1.91 -7.38
C LEU A 195 5.02 0.68 -8.21
N HIS A 196 3.81 0.15 -7.98
CA HIS A 196 3.28 -1.01 -8.68
C HIS A 196 3.02 -0.72 -10.18
N VAL A 197 2.61 0.50 -10.51
CA VAL A 197 2.47 1.00 -11.89
C VAL A 197 3.86 1.11 -12.56
N ASN A 198 4.83 1.72 -11.86
CA ASN A 198 6.19 1.86 -12.35
C ASN A 198 6.86 0.50 -12.59
N MET A 199 6.52 -0.52 -11.81
CA MET A 199 7.00 -1.89 -11.98
C MET A 199 6.51 -2.52 -13.28
N VAL A 200 5.20 -2.52 -13.55
CA VAL A 200 4.66 -3.17 -14.75
C VAL A 200 5.10 -2.47 -16.04
N GLN A 201 5.39 -1.18 -15.98
CA GLN A 201 5.89 -0.39 -17.11
C GLN A 201 7.37 -0.67 -17.44
N GLN A 202 8.10 -1.42 -16.60
CA GLN A 202 9.49 -1.77 -16.91
C GLN A 202 9.55 -2.78 -18.08
N GLU A 203 10.41 -2.52 -19.06
CA GLU A 203 10.62 -3.43 -20.20
C GLU A 203 11.01 -4.86 -19.76
N CYS A 204 11.75 -4.96 -18.65
CA CYS A 204 12.20 -6.22 -18.06
C CYS A 204 11.15 -6.93 -17.20
N PHE A 205 9.98 -6.34 -16.93
CA PHE A 205 8.96 -6.90 -16.03
C PHE A 205 8.56 -8.35 -16.37
N SER A 206 8.47 -8.67 -17.66
CA SER A 206 8.07 -10.01 -18.10
C SER A 206 9.15 -11.06 -17.87
N GLN A 207 10.44 -10.69 -17.98
CA GLN A 207 11.56 -11.63 -17.89
C GLN A 207 12.24 -11.65 -16.52
N ASP A 208 12.33 -10.51 -15.86
CA ASP A 208 13.02 -10.33 -14.59
C ASP A 208 12.23 -9.37 -13.67
N PRO A 209 11.25 -9.90 -12.92
CA PRO A 209 10.45 -9.11 -11.99
C PRO A 209 11.26 -8.49 -10.86
N GLY A 210 12.37 -9.13 -10.47
CA GLY A 210 13.25 -8.64 -9.41
C GLY A 210 13.95 -7.36 -9.84
N GLU A 211 14.61 -7.37 -11.00
CA GLU A 211 15.21 -6.17 -11.58
C GLU A 211 14.14 -5.10 -11.89
N ALA A 212 12.96 -5.50 -12.36
CA ALA A 212 11.85 -4.58 -12.58
C ALA A 212 11.41 -3.87 -11.29
N LEU A 213 11.37 -4.56 -10.15
CA LEU A 213 11.11 -3.97 -8.83
C LEU A 213 12.19 -2.96 -8.44
N CYS A 214 13.47 -3.32 -8.55
CA CYS A 214 14.58 -2.40 -8.24
C CYS A 214 14.52 -1.12 -9.10
N ARG A 215 14.21 -1.26 -10.39
CA ARG A 215 14.01 -0.11 -11.29
C ARG A 215 12.77 0.70 -10.92
N ALA A 216 11.69 0.04 -10.53
CA ALA A 216 10.47 0.71 -10.08
C ALA A 216 10.71 1.59 -8.85
N PHE A 217 11.46 1.09 -7.85
CA PHE A 217 11.87 1.90 -6.69
C PHE A 217 12.65 3.15 -7.13
N ARG A 218 13.65 2.98 -8.00
CA ARG A 218 14.46 4.10 -8.50
C ARG A 218 13.61 5.13 -9.25
N VAL A 219 12.76 4.69 -10.18
CA VAL A 219 11.88 5.59 -10.95
C VAL A 219 10.88 6.30 -10.04
N THR A 220 10.34 5.60 -9.05
CA THR A 220 9.41 6.18 -8.06
C THR A 220 10.11 7.26 -7.23
N ASP A 221 11.35 7.01 -6.78
CA ASP A 221 12.16 7.99 -6.07
C ASP A 221 12.49 9.22 -6.94
N GLU A 222 12.94 9.02 -8.17
CA GLU A 222 13.26 10.11 -9.10
C GLU A 222 12.04 11.01 -9.40
N ARG A 223 10.87 10.40 -9.63
CA ARG A 223 9.62 11.13 -9.88
C ARG A 223 9.14 11.85 -8.61
N PHE A 224 9.18 11.19 -7.45
CA PHE A 224 8.80 11.82 -6.20
C PHE A 224 9.72 12.99 -5.81
N ILE A 225 11.04 12.89 -6.01
CA ILE A 225 11.97 14.01 -5.79
C ILE A 225 11.58 15.21 -6.66
N ARG A 226 11.15 14.97 -7.91
CA ARG A 226 10.69 16.04 -8.81
C ARG A 226 9.43 16.70 -8.26
N LYS A 227 8.44 15.90 -7.85
CA LYS A 227 7.21 16.39 -7.19
C LYS A 227 7.52 17.16 -5.91
N ALA A 228 8.34 16.60 -5.04
CA ALA A 228 8.73 17.18 -3.77
C ALA A 228 9.42 18.54 -3.94
N LYS A 229 10.23 18.73 -4.99
CA LYS A 229 10.82 20.05 -5.31
C LYS A 229 9.76 21.08 -5.72
N MET A 230 8.78 20.67 -6.53
CA MET A 230 7.71 21.56 -7.00
C MET A 230 6.75 21.95 -5.87
N GLU A 231 6.48 21.02 -4.96
CA GLU A 231 5.54 21.19 -3.85
C GLU A 231 6.22 21.53 -2.52
N ASN A 232 7.55 21.72 -2.52
CA ASN A 232 8.39 22.01 -1.34
C ASN A 232 8.22 20.99 -0.19
N LEU A 233 8.13 19.71 -0.55
CA LEU A 233 8.04 18.58 0.38
C LEU A 233 9.43 18.12 0.81
N ARG A 234 9.54 17.67 2.07
CA ARG A 234 10.79 17.18 2.67
C ARG A 234 10.65 15.79 3.28
N CYS A 235 9.52 15.14 3.05
CA CYS A 235 9.26 13.81 3.56
C CYS A 235 10.01 12.75 2.78
N GLY A 236 10.13 11.59 3.40
CA GLY A 236 10.61 10.37 2.79
C GLY A 236 9.75 9.19 3.24
N THR A 237 9.98 8.04 2.62
CA THR A 237 9.34 6.79 3.05
C THR A 237 10.29 5.64 2.86
N THR A 238 10.21 4.68 3.77
CA THR A 238 10.68 3.32 3.53
C THR A 238 9.71 2.61 2.58
N GLY A 239 10.08 1.43 2.11
CA GLY A 239 9.19 0.56 1.37
C GLY A 239 9.70 -0.87 1.41
N VAL A 240 8.85 -1.81 1.79
CA VAL A 240 9.06 -3.24 1.60
C VAL A 240 7.95 -3.79 0.71
N VAL A 241 8.33 -4.50 -0.33
CA VAL A 241 7.43 -5.03 -1.36
C VAL A 241 7.66 -6.53 -1.47
N THR A 242 6.57 -7.29 -1.47
CA THR A 242 6.53 -8.68 -1.92
C THR A 242 5.70 -8.79 -3.17
N PHE A 243 6.27 -9.43 -4.19
CA PHE A 243 5.60 -9.74 -5.44
C PHE A 243 5.65 -11.24 -5.68
N LEU A 244 4.49 -11.85 -5.88
CA LEU A 244 4.36 -13.27 -6.19
C LEU A 244 4.10 -13.41 -7.68
N ARG A 245 4.81 -14.31 -8.35
CA ARG A 245 4.49 -14.77 -9.71
C ARG A 245 4.62 -16.28 -9.76
N GLY A 246 3.50 -16.96 -10.01
CA GLY A 246 3.45 -18.42 -9.97
C GLY A 246 3.96 -18.94 -8.61
N ARG A 247 5.05 -19.70 -8.63
CA ARG A 247 5.70 -20.26 -7.42
C ARG A 247 6.99 -19.52 -7.03
N THR A 248 7.11 -18.25 -7.37
CA THR A 248 8.29 -17.46 -7.04
C THR A 248 7.88 -16.21 -6.26
N LEU A 249 8.54 -16.00 -5.12
CA LEU A 249 8.44 -14.81 -4.30
C LEU A 249 9.62 -13.89 -4.63
N TYR A 250 9.30 -12.65 -5.02
CA TYR A 250 10.26 -11.57 -5.20
C TYR A 250 10.05 -10.59 -4.04
N VAL A 251 11.14 -10.26 -3.36
CA VAL A 251 11.17 -9.25 -2.31
C VAL A 251 12.06 -8.12 -2.76
N ALA A 252 11.60 -6.88 -2.63
CA ALA A 252 12.42 -5.70 -2.80
C ALA A 252 12.16 -4.73 -1.66
N TRP A 253 13.21 -4.14 -1.11
CA TRP A 253 13.06 -3.24 0.03
C TRP A 253 14.04 -2.08 0.03
N LEU A 254 13.63 -1.04 0.73
CA LEU A 254 14.32 0.22 0.83
C LEU A 254 13.96 0.82 2.19
N GLY A 255 14.96 1.05 3.06
CA GLY A 255 14.71 1.41 4.47
C GLY A 255 14.59 0.19 5.39
N ASP A 256 13.88 0.36 6.50
CA ASP A 256 13.82 -0.57 7.63
C ASP A 256 12.44 -1.13 7.96
N SER A 257 11.42 -0.89 7.12
CA SER A 257 10.27 -1.82 7.04
C SER A 257 10.76 -3.20 6.61
N GLN A 258 10.15 -4.25 7.14
CA GLN A 258 10.65 -5.62 6.96
C GLN A 258 9.57 -6.58 6.47
N VAL A 259 10.04 -7.68 5.86
CA VAL A 259 9.23 -8.85 5.56
C VAL A 259 9.86 -10.10 6.18
N MET A 260 9.02 -10.95 6.74
CA MET A 260 9.37 -12.27 7.25
C MET A 260 8.51 -13.32 6.55
N LEU A 261 9.14 -14.43 6.15
CA LEU A 261 8.44 -15.64 5.70
C LEU A 261 8.33 -16.61 6.87
N VAL A 262 7.18 -17.24 7.03
CA VAL A 262 7.02 -18.38 7.92
C VAL A 262 6.84 -19.64 7.10
N LYS A 263 7.66 -20.65 7.40
CA LYS A 263 7.71 -21.92 6.69
C LYS A 263 7.71 -23.06 7.71
N LYS A 264 6.69 -23.91 7.67
CA LYS A 264 6.48 -25.00 8.64
C LYS A 264 6.57 -24.52 10.10
N GLY A 265 5.95 -23.38 10.39
CA GLY A 265 5.93 -22.77 11.72
C GLY A 265 7.25 -22.15 12.16
N GLN A 266 8.22 -21.96 11.27
CA GLN A 266 9.51 -21.32 11.59
C GLN A 266 9.71 -20.03 10.80
N ALA A 267 10.21 -19.00 11.47
CA ALA A 267 10.59 -17.74 10.84
C ALA A 267 11.82 -17.90 9.95
N VAL A 268 11.75 -17.33 8.74
CA VAL A 268 12.82 -17.31 7.74
C VAL A 268 13.16 -15.85 7.44
N GLU A 269 14.41 -15.46 7.69
CA GLU A 269 14.93 -14.13 7.34
C GLU A 269 15.06 -14.00 5.82
N LEU A 270 14.34 -13.05 5.23
CA LEU A 270 14.38 -12.78 3.78
C LEU A 270 15.24 -11.59 3.39
N MET A 271 15.51 -10.69 4.33
CA MET A 271 16.13 -9.40 4.05
C MET A 271 16.82 -8.85 5.30
N LYS A 272 17.73 -7.88 5.10
CA LYS A 272 18.34 -7.12 6.19
C LYS A 272 17.94 -5.65 6.08
N PRO A 273 17.36 -5.03 7.12
CA PRO A 273 16.90 -3.64 7.06
C PRO A 273 18.08 -2.69 6.80
N HIS A 274 17.79 -1.58 6.12
CA HIS A 274 18.76 -0.53 5.80
C HIS A 274 18.94 0.44 6.97
N LYS A 275 19.55 -0.05 8.06
CA LYS A 275 19.90 0.76 9.23
C LYS A 275 21.29 1.42 9.04
N PRO A 276 21.50 2.66 9.51
CA PRO A 276 22.76 3.38 9.32
C PRO A 276 24.01 2.68 9.89
N ASP A 277 23.88 1.82 10.90
CA ASP A 277 24.97 1.06 11.50
C ASP A 277 25.27 -0.27 10.81
N ARG A 278 24.49 -0.66 9.80
CA ARG A 278 24.83 -1.78 8.92
C ARG A 278 26.16 -1.46 8.23
N GLU A 279 27.13 -2.37 8.33
CA GLU A 279 28.53 -2.07 8.02
C GLU A 279 28.74 -1.56 6.58
N ASP A 280 28.06 -2.16 5.60
CA ASP A 280 28.10 -1.74 4.19
C ASP A 280 27.46 -0.36 3.98
N GLU A 281 26.32 -0.09 4.63
CA GLU A 281 25.64 1.20 4.56
C GLU A 281 26.44 2.31 5.23
N LYS A 282 27.04 2.03 6.39
CA LYS A 282 27.93 2.95 7.08
C LYS A 282 29.13 3.30 6.22
N GLN A 283 29.81 2.30 5.65
CA GLN A 283 30.94 2.52 4.74
C GLN A 283 30.53 3.34 3.52
N ARG A 284 29.37 3.06 2.92
CA ARG A 284 28.82 3.84 1.80
C ARG A 284 28.60 5.30 2.19
N ILE A 285 27.99 5.56 3.34
CA ILE A 285 27.71 6.93 3.84
C ILE A 285 29.02 7.68 4.11
N GLU A 286 29.99 7.05 4.78
CA GLU A 286 31.28 7.66 5.11
C GLU A 286 32.12 7.91 3.85
N ALA A 287 32.07 7.03 2.85
CA ALA A 287 32.73 7.22 1.55
C ALA A 287 32.17 8.42 0.77
N LEU A 288 30.91 8.78 0.97
CA LEU A 288 30.27 9.98 0.41
C LEU A 288 30.58 11.25 1.21
N GLY A 289 31.35 11.16 2.30
CA GLY A 289 31.67 12.27 3.20
C GLY A 289 30.63 12.52 4.30
N GLY A 290 29.67 11.62 4.46
CA GLY A 290 28.69 11.64 5.55
C GLY A 290 29.25 11.01 6.83
N CYS A 291 28.42 10.92 7.86
CA CYS A 291 28.76 10.25 9.11
C CYS A 291 27.55 9.53 9.71
N VAL A 292 27.81 8.50 10.50
CA VAL A 292 26.79 7.76 11.25
C VAL A 292 26.98 8.04 12.74
N ILE A 293 25.96 8.66 13.36
CA ILE A 293 26.03 9.17 14.73
C ILE A 293 24.98 8.48 15.59
N TRP A 294 25.36 8.02 16.78
CA TRP A 294 24.43 7.53 17.78
C TRP A 294 23.75 8.69 18.52
N PHE A 295 22.43 8.79 18.38
CA PHE A 295 21.60 9.74 19.13
C PHE A 295 20.25 9.10 19.48
N GLY A 296 20.27 8.23 20.50
CA GLY A 296 19.14 7.35 20.87
C GLY A 296 18.98 6.14 19.93
N THR A 297 19.21 6.35 18.64
CA THR A 297 19.39 5.35 17.59
C THR A 297 20.49 5.83 16.63
N TRP A 298 20.99 4.95 15.76
CA TRP A 298 21.96 5.31 14.74
C TRP A 298 21.32 6.18 13.66
N ARG A 299 21.97 7.30 13.33
CA ARG A 299 21.43 8.29 12.39
C ARG A 299 22.46 8.75 11.37
N VAL A 300 22.03 8.87 10.11
CA VAL A 300 22.81 9.48 9.03
C VAL A 300 22.90 10.99 9.26
N ASN A 301 24.11 11.50 9.37
CA ASN A 301 24.43 12.91 9.68
C ASN A 301 23.68 13.45 10.91
N GLY A 302 23.31 12.57 11.85
CA GLY A 302 22.53 12.91 13.03
C GLY A 302 21.04 13.17 12.79
N SER A 303 20.53 12.98 11.56
CA SER A 303 19.14 13.30 11.19
C SER A 303 18.26 12.05 11.08
N LEU A 304 18.47 11.21 10.07
CA LEU A 304 17.56 10.11 9.71
C LEU A 304 18.04 8.76 10.25
N SER A 305 17.13 7.95 10.79
CA SER A 305 17.41 6.61 11.33
C SER A 305 17.41 5.48 10.29
N VAL A 306 17.23 5.84 9.01
CA VAL A 306 17.33 4.95 7.85
C VAL A 306 18.50 5.36 6.97
N SER A 307 19.11 4.43 6.25
CA SER A 307 20.18 4.73 5.29
C SER A 307 19.71 4.80 3.84
N ARG A 308 18.50 4.30 3.56
CA ARG A 308 17.86 4.33 2.24
C ARG A 308 16.39 4.74 2.42
N ALA A 309 15.89 5.64 1.57
CA ALA A 309 14.47 6.02 1.48
C ALA A 309 14.09 6.49 0.06
N ILE A 310 12.81 6.37 -0.30
CA ILE A 310 12.19 7.18 -1.36
C ILE A 310 12.01 8.59 -0.80
N GLY A 311 12.30 9.64 -1.58
CA GLY A 311 12.21 11.02 -1.10
C GLY A 311 13.48 11.47 -0.38
N ASP A 312 13.37 12.21 0.73
CA ASP A 312 14.52 12.73 1.47
C ASP A 312 15.54 13.50 0.60
N ASN A 313 15.06 14.31 -0.34
CA ASN A 313 15.90 15.00 -1.32
C ASN A 313 17.03 15.84 -0.66
N GLU A 314 16.78 16.45 0.51
CA GLU A 314 17.78 17.22 1.25
C GLU A 314 18.92 16.36 1.85
N HIS A 315 18.72 15.05 1.96
CA HIS A 315 19.69 14.11 2.52
C HIS A 315 20.40 13.24 1.47
N LYS A 316 20.07 13.40 0.18
CA LYS A 316 20.80 12.74 -0.92
C LYS A 316 22.18 13.42 -1.11
N PRO A 317 23.25 12.66 -1.39
CA PRO A 317 23.28 11.23 -1.75
C PRO A 317 23.47 10.27 -0.56
N TYR A 318 23.50 10.75 0.69
CA TYR A 318 23.75 9.89 1.86
C TYR A 318 22.61 8.89 2.07
N ILE A 319 21.37 9.34 1.88
CA ILE A 319 20.20 8.49 1.79
C ILE A 319 20.05 7.99 0.35
N SER A 320 20.17 6.68 0.16
CA SER A 320 20.09 6.07 -1.17
C SER A 320 18.64 5.79 -1.57
N GLY A 321 18.30 6.05 -2.85
CA GLY A 321 17.05 5.61 -3.49
C GLY A 321 17.14 4.25 -4.17
N VAL A 322 18.20 3.47 -3.90
CA VAL A 322 18.44 2.16 -4.52
C VAL A 322 17.94 1.04 -3.60
N ALA A 323 16.97 0.26 -4.06
CA ALA A 323 16.45 -0.89 -3.33
C ALA A 323 17.37 -2.12 -3.46
N ASP A 324 17.40 -2.92 -2.41
CA ASP A 324 17.92 -4.29 -2.45
C ASP A 324 16.79 -5.26 -2.85
N GLN A 325 17.14 -6.45 -3.33
CA GLN A 325 16.17 -7.48 -3.71
C GLN A 325 16.61 -8.89 -3.30
N HIS A 326 15.63 -9.78 -3.15
CA HIS A 326 15.83 -11.20 -2.87
C HIS A 326 14.73 -12.02 -3.54
N ILE A 327 15.11 -13.15 -4.16
CA ILE A 327 14.19 -14.02 -4.92
C ILE A 327 14.19 -15.39 -4.27
N VAL A 328 12.99 -15.88 -3.94
CA VAL A 328 12.79 -17.14 -3.23
C VAL A 328 11.83 -18.04 -4.02
N PRO A 329 12.26 -19.22 -4.50
CA PRO A 329 11.34 -20.20 -5.04
C PRO A 329 10.50 -20.84 -3.92
N LEU A 330 9.20 -20.98 -4.16
CA LEU A 330 8.22 -21.51 -3.21
C LEU A 330 7.96 -23.00 -3.48
N ASP A 331 8.21 -23.83 -2.48
CA ASP A 331 8.00 -25.28 -2.56
C ASP A 331 6.62 -25.72 -2.05
N GLY A 332 5.79 -24.78 -1.60
CA GLY A 332 4.42 -25.01 -1.16
C GLY A 332 4.32 -25.40 0.31
N THR A 333 5.43 -25.39 1.03
CA THR A 333 5.47 -25.59 2.48
C THR A 333 5.57 -24.27 3.25
N GLU A 334 5.52 -23.15 2.53
CA GLU A 334 5.40 -21.80 3.07
C GLU A 334 3.99 -21.55 3.63
N ASP A 335 3.92 -21.02 4.85
CA ASP A 335 2.65 -20.82 5.57
C ASP A 335 2.07 -19.44 5.24
N TYR A 336 2.83 -18.39 5.54
CA TYR A 336 2.42 -17.01 5.38
C TYR A 336 3.62 -16.04 5.38
N LEU A 337 3.40 -14.84 4.87
CA LEU A 337 4.31 -13.70 4.94
C LEU A 337 3.80 -12.70 5.97
N ILE A 338 4.69 -12.02 6.68
CA ILE A 338 4.39 -10.85 7.51
C ILE A 338 5.19 -9.66 6.98
N LEU A 339 4.51 -8.63 6.45
CA LEU A 339 5.11 -7.35 6.09
C LEU A 339 4.71 -6.33 7.16
N ALA A 340 5.67 -5.58 7.71
CA ALA A 340 5.36 -4.54 8.68
C ALA A 340 6.43 -3.44 8.74
N CYS A 341 6.04 -2.27 9.24
CA CYS A 341 6.95 -1.17 9.57
C CYS A 341 7.75 -1.45 10.85
N ASP A 342 8.71 -0.56 11.17
CA ASP A 342 9.54 -0.70 12.36
C ASP A 342 8.74 -0.58 13.66
N GLY A 343 7.62 0.15 13.66
CA GLY A 343 6.69 0.23 14.78
C GLY A 343 6.17 -1.13 15.26
N PHE A 344 6.23 -2.17 14.42
CA PHE A 344 6.05 -3.56 14.82
C PHE A 344 7.39 -4.22 15.19
N TYR A 345 8.34 -4.27 14.25
CA TYR A 345 9.57 -5.06 14.37
C TYR A 345 10.57 -4.57 15.44
N ASP A 346 10.48 -3.33 15.88
CA ASP A 346 11.30 -2.80 16.99
C ASP A 346 10.89 -3.39 18.35
N THR A 347 9.67 -3.96 18.46
CA THR A 347 9.12 -4.44 19.74
C THR A 347 8.75 -5.92 19.74
N VAL A 348 8.44 -6.50 18.57
CA VAL A 348 8.02 -7.90 18.45
C VAL A 348 9.11 -8.71 17.75
N SER A 349 9.57 -9.76 18.42
CA SER A 349 10.56 -10.68 17.85
C SER A 349 9.94 -11.64 16.82
N PRO A 350 10.72 -12.20 15.87
CA PRO A 350 10.24 -13.19 14.92
C PRO A 350 9.50 -14.37 15.57
N ASP A 351 10.05 -14.93 16.64
CA ASP A 351 9.46 -16.07 17.35
C ASP A 351 8.14 -15.69 18.04
N GLU A 352 8.05 -14.48 18.59
CA GLU A 352 6.82 -13.96 19.18
C GLU A 352 5.75 -13.73 18.10
N ALA A 353 6.11 -13.16 16.95
CA ALA A 353 5.20 -12.98 15.84
C ALA A 353 4.61 -14.32 15.38
N VAL A 354 5.45 -15.35 15.18
CA VAL A 354 5.01 -16.71 14.83
C VAL A 354 4.05 -17.27 15.88
N ARG A 355 4.39 -17.11 17.17
CA ARG A 355 3.54 -17.58 18.28
C ARG A 355 2.19 -16.89 18.28
N VAL A 356 2.12 -15.57 18.14
CA VAL A 356 0.86 -14.81 18.13
C VAL A 356 -0.05 -15.26 16.98
N VAL A 357 0.50 -15.51 15.79
CA VAL A 357 -0.28 -16.03 14.65
C VAL A 357 -0.77 -17.44 14.96
N SER A 358 0.11 -18.33 15.42
CA SER A 358 -0.21 -19.72 15.74
C SER A 358 -1.30 -19.83 16.82
N ASP A 359 -1.18 -19.07 17.90
CA ASP A 359 -2.12 -19.04 19.01
C ASP A 359 -3.50 -18.56 18.51
N HIS A 360 -3.53 -17.47 17.73
CA HIS A 360 -4.79 -16.96 17.18
C HIS A 360 -5.49 -17.97 16.28
N LEU A 361 -4.76 -18.59 15.34
CA LEU A 361 -5.33 -19.57 14.43
C LEU A 361 -5.84 -20.80 15.19
N THR A 362 -5.10 -21.27 16.19
CA THR A 362 -5.51 -22.41 17.02
C THR A 362 -6.77 -22.10 17.82
N GLU A 363 -6.82 -20.94 18.48
CA GLU A 363 -7.96 -20.50 19.30
C GLU A 363 -9.23 -20.23 18.47
N ASN A 364 -9.06 -19.82 17.20
CA ASN A 364 -10.16 -19.38 16.34
C ASN A 364 -10.42 -20.35 15.16
N SER A 365 -10.06 -21.62 15.31
CA SER A 365 -10.35 -22.69 14.31
C SER A 365 -9.85 -22.35 12.88
N GLY A 366 -8.67 -21.74 12.78
CA GLY A 366 -8.05 -21.34 11.52
C GLY A 366 -8.65 -20.07 10.90
N ASP A 367 -9.39 -19.26 11.66
CA ASP A 367 -9.80 -17.92 11.24
C ASP A 367 -8.58 -17.00 11.24
N SER A 368 -8.24 -16.50 10.06
CA SER A 368 -7.10 -15.64 9.80
C SER A 368 -7.44 -14.15 9.84
N THR A 369 -8.72 -13.79 9.89
CA THR A 369 -9.18 -12.40 9.69
C THR A 369 -8.58 -11.40 10.65
N MET A 370 -8.46 -11.76 11.93
CA MET A 370 -8.04 -10.86 13.01
C MET A 370 -6.57 -11.03 13.41
N VAL A 371 -5.78 -11.79 12.64
CA VAL A 371 -4.36 -12.05 12.93
C VAL A 371 -3.55 -10.76 12.98
N ALA A 372 -3.65 -9.89 11.98
CA ALA A 372 -2.89 -8.64 11.95
C ALA A 372 -3.29 -7.71 13.11
N HIS A 373 -4.57 -7.70 13.50
CA HIS A 373 -5.02 -6.96 14.68
C HIS A 373 -4.36 -7.48 15.97
N LYS A 374 -4.23 -8.80 16.12
CA LYS A 374 -3.52 -9.41 17.26
C LYS A 374 -2.02 -9.09 17.26
N LEU A 375 -1.37 -9.10 16.11
CA LEU A 375 0.03 -8.70 15.97
C LEU A 375 0.26 -7.23 16.35
N VAL A 376 -0.61 -6.33 15.88
CA VAL A 376 -0.57 -4.91 16.27
C VAL A 376 -0.80 -4.75 17.78
N ALA A 377 -1.75 -5.49 18.37
CA ALA A 377 -1.96 -5.47 19.82
C ALA A 377 -0.71 -5.93 20.58
N SER A 378 -0.04 -6.99 20.13
CA SER A 378 1.22 -7.47 20.71
C SER A 378 2.30 -6.39 20.70
N ALA A 379 2.48 -5.67 19.58
CA ALA A 379 3.45 -4.59 19.49
C ALA A 379 3.13 -3.40 20.42
N ARG A 380 1.85 -3.05 20.56
CA ARG A 380 1.42 -2.01 21.52
C ARG A 380 1.70 -2.43 22.96
N ASP A 381 1.36 -3.67 23.31
CA ASP A 381 1.55 -4.21 24.66
C ASP A 381 3.05 -4.36 25.00
N ALA A 382 3.88 -4.62 23.99
CA ALA A 382 5.34 -4.60 24.08
C ALA A 382 5.94 -3.18 24.16
N GLY A 383 5.12 -2.13 24.08
CA GLY A 383 5.52 -0.74 24.32
C GLY A 383 5.78 0.09 23.06
N SER A 384 5.34 -0.36 21.89
CA SER A 384 5.47 0.44 20.66
C SER A 384 4.73 1.77 20.79
N SER A 385 5.41 2.85 20.40
CA SER A 385 4.86 4.21 20.38
C SER A 385 4.80 4.80 18.97
N ASP A 386 5.11 4.00 17.96
CA ASP A 386 5.10 4.40 16.55
C ASP A 386 3.77 4.12 15.87
N ASN A 387 3.59 4.61 14.63
CA ASN A 387 2.62 4.03 13.70
C ASN A 387 2.91 2.53 13.55
N ILE A 388 1.87 1.72 13.43
CA ILE A 388 2.03 0.27 13.32
C ILE A 388 1.15 -0.19 12.16
N SER A 389 1.77 -0.74 11.14
CA SER A 389 1.12 -1.33 9.98
C SER A 389 1.63 -2.75 9.78
N VAL A 390 0.71 -3.72 9.74
CA VAL A 390 1.01 -5.14 9.57
C VAL A 390 0.10 -5.72 8.49
N ILE A 391 0.70 -6.39 7.50
CA ILE A 391 0.02 -7.26 6.54
C ILE A 391 0.48 -8.69 6.80
N VAL A 392 -0.47 -9.62 6.93
CA VAL A 392 -0.23 -11.06 6.88
C VAL A 392 -0.83 -11.61 5.61
N VAL A 393 -0.03 -12.31 4.80
CA VAL A 393 -0.43 -12.93 3.53
C VAL A 393 -0.33 -14.44 3.67
N PHE A 394 -1.45 -15.15 3.65
CA PHE A 394 -1.49 -16.62 3.76
C PHE A 394 -1.19 -17.26 2.40
N LEU A 395 -0.13 -18.07 2.34
CA LEU A 395 0.36 -18.71 1.11
C LEU A 395 -0.24 -20.12 0.91
N ARG A 396 -0.85 -20.67 1.96
CA ARG A 396 -1.62 -21.91 1.91
C ARG A 396 -2.85 -21.81 2.80
N ASP A 397 -3.85 -22.65 2.54
CA ASP A 397 -4.97 -22.83 3.46
C ASP A 397 -4.46 -23.57 4.70
N LEU A 398 -4.37 -22.86 5.83
CA LEU A 398 -3.92 -23.44 7.10
C LEU A 398 -4.97 -24.35 7.75
N ARG A 399 -6.20 -24.40 7.21
CA ARG A 399 -7.23 -25.37 7.61
C ARG A 399 -7.08 -26.70 6.87
N ALA A 400 -6.35 -26.70 5.75
CA ALA A 400 -6.06 -27.91 5.00
C ALA A 400 -4.86 -28.66 5.61
N PRO A 401 -4.88 -30.00 5.63
CA PRO A 401 -3.74 -30.79 6.11
C PRO A 401 -2.48 -30.47 5.30
N PRO A 402 -1.29 -30.49 5.93
CA PRO A 402 -0.03 -30.19 5.23
C PRO A 402 0.19 -31.18 4.07
N PRO A 403 0.64 -30.70 2.89
CA PRO A 403 0.99 -31.59 1.79
C PRO A 403 2.21 -32.44 2.19
N GLY A 404 2.00 -33.73 2.44
CA GLY A 404 3.07 -34.70 2.74
C GLY A 404 2.88 -35.58 3.97
N GLU A 405 1.77 -35.49 4.70
CA GLU A 405 1.33 -36.55 5.62
C GLU A 405 0.33 -37.45 4.87
N GLU A 406 0.78 -38.08 3.78
CA GLU A 406 0.11 -39.28 3.27
C GLU A 406 0.63 -40.45 4.11
N ASP A 407 -0.31 -41.19 4.68
CA ASP A 407 -0.10 -42.30 5.61
C ASP A 407 0.91 -43.33 5.07
N GLU A 408 2.13 -43.34 5.59
CA GLU A 408 2.97 -44.54 5.62
C GLU A 408 2.54 -45.43 6.80
N GLU A 409 1.30 -45.94 6.79
CA GLU A 409 0.94 -47.10 7.61
C GLU A 409 0.14 -48.11 6.78
N GLY A 410 0.89 -48.95 6.06
CA GLY A 410 0.68 -50.40 6.01
C GLY A 410 -0.57 -50.93 5.30
N GLU A 411 -0.46 -51.18 3.99
CA GLU A 411 -1.10 -52.34 3.39
C GLU A 411 -0.43 -53.62 3.93
N GLU A 412 -0.83 -54.08 5.11
CA GLU A 412 -0.69 -55.49 5.47
C GLU A 412 -1.86 -56.27 4.88
N GLY A 413 -1.51 -57.14 3.92
CA GLY A 413 -2.42 -58.02 3.22
C GLY A 413 -3.30 -58.83 4.17
N LYS A 414 -4.58 -58.92 3.83
CA LYS A 414 -5.46 -59.97 4.34
C LYS A 414 -5.88 -60.84 3.17
N ASP A 415 -5.40 -62.07 3.26
CA ASP A 415 -5.71 -63.20 2.42
C ASP A 415 -7.23 -63.44 2.31
N GLU A 416 -7.59 -64.01 1.16
CA GLU A 416 -8.90 -64.52 0.82
C GLU A 416 -9.40 -65.57 1.83
N GLU A 417 -10.61 -65.40 2.34
CA GLU A 417 -11.46 -66.54 2.72
C GLU A 417 -12.86 -66.36 2.15
N VAL A 418 -13.25 -67.34 1.34
CA VAL A 418 -14.57 -67.51 0.74
C VAL A 418 -15.42 -68.36 1.68
N ALA A 419 -16.60 -67.87 2.06
CA ALA A 419 -17.70 -68.71 2.53
C ALA A 419 -19.05 -68.08 2.17
N GLU A 420 -19.88 -68.86 1.47
CA GLU A 420 -21.24 -68.54 1.07
C GLU A 420 -22.29 -68.88 2.16
N VAL A 421 -23.52 -68.46 1.86
CA VAL A 421 -24.86 -68.87 2.34
C VAL A 421 -25.31 -68.25 3.69
N GLU A 422 -26.45 -67.55 3.87
CA GLU A 422 -27.86 -67.83 3.58
C GLU A 422 -28.72 -66.56 3.79
N GLU A 423 -29.82 -66.44 3.04
CA GLU A 423 -30.93 -65.51 3.30
C GLU A 423 -31.79 -66.01 4.48
N GLU A 424 -32.34 -65.08 5.28
CA GLU A 424 -33.80 -64.99 5.56
C GLU A 424 -34.14 -63.82 6.51
N GLY A 425 -35.27 -63.15 6.26
CA GLY A 425 -36.22 -62.81 7.34
C GLY A 425 -36.36 -61.34 7.81
N GLN A 426 -37.21 -60.59 7.12
CA GLN A 426 -38.29 -59.69 7.61
C GLN A 426 -38.17 -58.93 8.96
N GLY A 427 -38.39 -57.60 8.93
CA GLY A 427 -38.75 -56.81 10.11
C GLY A 427 -39.03 -55.32 9.81
N GLU A 428 -40.17 -54.83 10.27
CA GLU A 428 -40.89 -53.59 9.91
C GLU A 428 -40.29 -52.22 10.34
N MET A 429 -40.63 -51.20 9.54
CA MET A 429 -41.20 -49.87 9.88
C MET A 429 -40.54 -49.01 10.98
N GLY A 430 -40.07 -47.82 10.56
CA GLY A 430 -39.83 -46.69 11.46
C GLY A 430 -39.45 -45.40 10.73
N CYS A 431 -40.45 -44.60 10.35
CA CYS A 431 -40.24 -43.22 9.90
C CYS A 431 -39.76 -42.34 11.05
N GLN A 432 -38.76 -41.48 10.81
CA GLN A 432 -38.69 -40.17 11.45
C GLN A 432 -37.76 -39.20 10.70
N ASP A 433 -38.32 -38.01 10.47
CA ASP A 433 -37.71 -36.78 9.96
C ASP A 433 -36.44 -36.37 10.71
N GLY A 434 -35.52 -35.71 10.00
CA GLY A 434 -34.38 -35.06 10.65
C GLY A 434 -33.36 -34.40 9.74
N GLY A 435 -33.76 -33.33 9.05
CA GLY A 435 -32.92 -32.15 8.79
C GLY A 435 -31.56 -32.33 8.11
N THR A 436 -31.53 -32.16 6.78
CA THR A 436 -30.36 -31.66 6.04
C THR A 436 -29.91 -30.31 6.58
N THR A 437 -28.76 -30.27 7.27
CA THR A 437 -27.99 -29.04 7.45
C THR A 437 -27.05 -28.89 6.26
N ASP A 438 -27.51 -28.10 5.30
CA ASP A 438 -26.73 -27.55 4.20
C ASP A 438 -25.71 -26.55 4.80
N VAL A 439 -24.43 -26.92 4.84
CA VAL A 439 -23.34 -26.02 5.24
C VAL A 439 -23.06 -25.11 4.04
N GLY A 440 -23.96 -24.15 3.85
CA GLY A 440 -23.78 -23.02 2.94
C GLY A 440 -22.72 -22.09 3.52
N GLY A 441 -21.47 -22.26 3.10
CA GLY A 441 -20.38 -21.32 3.34
C GLY A 441 -20.77 -19.94 2.82
N LYS A 442 -21.20 -19.06 3.72
CA LYS A 442 -21.40 -17.65 3.44
C LYS A 442 -20.03 -17.01 3.23
N GLY A 443 -19.67 -16.80 1.96
CA GLY A 443 -18.55 -15.93 1.59
C GLY A 443 -18.82 -14.53 2.13
N HIS A 444 -18.21 -14.22 3.27
CA HIS A 444 -18.16 -12.86 3.78
C HIS A 444 -17.15 -12.10 2.93
N CYS A 445 -17.62 -11.02 2.28
CA CYS A 445 -16.74 -10.07 1.61
C CYS A 445 -15.90 -9.39 2.71
N PHE A 446 -14.63 -9.76 2.80
CA PHE A 446 -13.68 -9.18 3.74
C PHE A 446 -13.50 -7.70 3.42
N LEU A 447 -13.72 -6.82 4.39
CA LEU A 447 -13.46 -5.39 4.27
C LEU A 447 -11.95 -5.19 4.16
N GLN A 448 -11.44 -5.23 2.94
CA GLN A 448 -10.05 -4.88 2.62
C GLN A 448 -9.92 -3.36 2.76
N GLN A 449 -9.27 -2.94 3.84
CA GLN A 449 -9.05 -1.53 4.16
C GLN A 449 -7.92 -1.01 3.27
N CYS A 450 -8.25 -0.25 2.23
CA CYS A 450 -7.31 0.73 1.68
C CYS A 450 -6.98 1.75 2.79
N SER A 451 -5.72 2.15 2.94
CA SER A 451 -5.30 3.10 3.97
C SER A 451 -6.22 4.32 3.96
N ALA A 452 -6.89 4.62 5.07
CA ALA A 452 -7.77 5.78 5.17
C ALA A 452 -7.00 7.08 4.78
N PRO A 453 -7.65 8.06 4.12
CA PRO A 453 -7.04 9.35 3.86
C PRO A 453 -6.61 9.99 5.19
N ALA A 454 -5.48 10.70 5.16
CA ALA A 454 -4.98 11.39 6.34
C ALA A 454 -6.02 12.43 6.79
N ASP A 455 -6.56 12.24 7.99
CA ASP A 455 -7.56 13.10 8.58
C ASP A 455 -6.92 14.46 8.91
N LEU A 456 -7.09 15.45 8.02
CA LEU A 456 -6.62 16.83 8.21
C LEU A 456 -7.77 17.80 8.58
N GLY A 457 -8.94 17.27 8.95
CA GLY A 457 -10.05 18.08 9.47
C GLY A 457 -10.08 18.11 11.00
N TYR A 458 -9.61 19.20 11.61
CA TYR A 458 -9.88 19.45 13.03
C TYR A 458 -11.27 20.07 13.16
N GLU A 459 -12.28 19.27 13.52
CA GLU A 459 -13.30 19.55 14.54
C GLU A 459 -14.22 18.32 14.70
N ASP A 460 -14.39 17.95 15.96
CA ASP A 460 -15.28 16.96 16.55
C ASP A 460 -14.84 15.48 16.59
N ARG A 461 -14.97 14.92 17.80
CA ARG A 461 -14.57 13.56 18.15
C ARG A 461 -15.47 12.56 17.43
N THR A 462 -14.88 11.84 16.48
CA THR A 462 -15.33 10.50 16.11
C THR A 462 -14.12 9.65 15.82
N ASP A 463 -13.83 8.73 16.74
CA ASP A 463 -12.86 7.66 16.54
C ASP A 463 -13.21 6.85 15.29
N SER A 464 -12.17 6.35 14.61
CA SER A 464 -12.25 5.57 13.39
C SER A 464 -13.25 4.42 13.51
N LEU A 465 -13.85 4.04 12.37
CA LEU A 465 -14.89 3.02 12.19
C LEU A 465 -14.50 1.58 12.63
N THR A 466 -13.41 1.41 13.37
CA THR A 466 -12.83 0.14 13.83
C THR A 466 -13.37 -0.34 15.18
N ASP A 467 -14.19 0.44 15.89
CA ASP A 467 -14.42 0.22 17.34
C ASP A 467 -15.83 -0.31 17.74
N ARG A 468 -16.58 -0.93 16.83
CA ARG A 468 -17.88 -1.54 17.19
C ARG A 468 -18.13 -2.90 16.56
N THR A 469 -17.53 -3.93 17.15
CA THR A 469 -18.10 -5.29 17.17
C THR A 469 -18.32 -5.70 18.61
N SER A 470 -19.48 -5.32 19.15
CA SER A 470 -20.07 -5.94 20.33
C SER A 470 -21.56 -6.12 20.06
N LEU A 471 -21.97 -7.38 20.03
CA LEU A 471 -23.35 -7.82 19.82
C LEU A 471 -24.30 -7.20 20.86
N GLY A 472 -25.47 -6.78 20.40
CA GLY A 472 -26.64 -6.49 21.22
C GLY A 472 -27.91 -6.75 20.42
N LEU A 473 -28.48 -7.94 20.57
CA LEU A 473 -29.89 -8.19 20.25
C LEU A 473 -30.74 -7.19 21.03
N LEU A 474 -31.45 -6.30 20.33
CA LEU A 474 -32.65 -5.66 20.84
C LEU A 474 -33.48 -5.17 19.64
N GLY A 475 -34.64 -5.81 19.46
CA GLY A 475 -35.68 -5.34 18.54
C GLY A 475 -36.23 -3.97 18.94
N PRO A 476 -37.11 -3.39 18.11
CA PRO A 476 -37.58 -2.03 18.31
C PRO A 476 -38.38 -1.90 19.62
N MET A 477 -37.88 -1.05 20.52
CA MET A 477 -38.62 -0.61 21.70
C MET A 477 -39.65 0.45 21.29
N LEU A 478 -40.90 0.16 21.63
CA LEU A 478 -42.05 1.05 21.57
C LEU A 478 -41.76 2.33 22.35
N GLY A 479 -41.89 3.50 21.70
CA GLY A 479 -42.03 4.76 22.42
C GLY A 479 -43.42 4.87 23.03
N GLU A 480 -43.48 5.28 24.30
CA GLU A 480 -44.72 5.75 24.93
C GLU A 480 -45.30 6.88 24.06
N ASP A 481 -46.59 6.76 23.71
CA ASP A 481 -47.37 7.62 22.79
C ASP A 481 -47.28 7.31 21.28
N GLY A 482 -47.50 6.04 20.91
CA GLY A 482 -47.52 5.53 19.52
C GLY A 482 -48.34 6.30 18.48
N ARG A 483 -47.76 7.35 17.88
CA ARG A 483 -48.18 7.97 16.61
C ARG A 483 -47.00 8.54 15.81
N ILE A 484 -46.96 8.24 14.51
CA ILE A 484 -46.00 8.75 13.51
C ILE A 484 -46.35 10.20 13.14
N ARG A 485 -45.37 11.12 13.10
CA ARG A 485 -45.51 12.49 12.56
C ARG A 485 -44.66 12.69 11.30
N LEU A 486 -45.28 13.14 10.21
CA LEU A 486 -44.66 13.62 8.96
C LEU A 486 -44.48 15.15 9.02
N PRO A 487 -43.45 15.75 8.37
CA PRO A 487 -43.32 17.20 8.26
C PRO A 487 -44.09 17.78 7.04
N PRO A 488 -44.46 19.09 7.07
CA PRO A 488 -45.50 19.67 6.21
C PRO A 488 -44.99 20.31 4.91
N ALA A 489 -45.91 20.42 3.93
CA ALA A 489 -45.74 21.13 2.66
C ALA A 489 -46.28 22.57 2.72
N CYS A 490 -45.63 23.52 2.01
CA CYS A 490 -46.17 24.86 1.71
C CYS A 490 -45.78 25.37 0.31
N SER A 491 -46.78 25.36 -0.60
CA SER A 491 -47.22 26.35 -1.61
C SER A 491 -46.28 27.41 -2.24
N HIS A 492 -46.07 27.28 -3.58
CA HIS A 492 -46.39 28.20 -4.73
C HIS A 492 -46.17 29.74 -4.64
N PRO A 493 -45.77 30.45 -5.75
CA PRO A 493 -46.59 30.57 -6.96
C PRO A 493 -45.90 30.62 -8.34
N THR A 494 -46.65 30.17 -9.36
CA THR A 494 -46.48 30.38 -10.80
C THR A 494 -47.11 31.70 -11.28
N PRO A 495 -46.74 32.21 -12.47
CA PRO A 495 -47.69 32.81 -13.39
C PRO A 495 -47.80 32.02 -14.71
N SER A 496 -49.04 31.94 -15.18
CA SER A 496 -49.52 31.31 -16.41
C SER A 496 -49.48 32.28 -17.61
N LEU A 497 -49.33 31.79 -18.84
CA LEU A 497 -50.29 31.80 -19.98
C LEU A 497 -49.43 31.87 -21.27
N ALA A 498 -49.73 31.30 -22.44
CA ALA A 498 -50.85 30.53 -22.95
C ALA A 498 -50.43 29.78 -24.24
N LEU A 499 -51.10 28.63 -24.45
CA LEU A 499 -51.50 27.95 -25.70
C LEU A 499 -51.12 28.56 -27.07
N ASN A 500 -50.55 27.73 -27.97
CA ASN A 500 -51.29 27.04 -29.06
C ASN A 500 -50.35 26.09 -29.82
N GLN A 501 -50.62 24.79 -29.82
CA GLN A 501 -51.26 24.02 -30.91
C GLN A 501 -50.48 24.03 -32.25
N ASN A 502 -49.84 22.92 -32.60
CA ASN A 502 -50.37 22.00 -33.63
C ASN A 502 -49.42 20.85 -34.03
N LEU A 503 -50.04 19.66 -34.16
CA LEU A 503 -49.86 18.62 -35.18
C LEU A 503 -48.55 17.77 -35.23
N MET A 504 -48.67 16.55 -34.71
CA MET A 504 -48.10 15.29 -35.27
C MET A 504 -48.87 14.88 -36.55
N PRO A 505 -48.57 13.78 -37.29
CA PRO A 505 -47.46 12.80 -37.24
C PRO A 505 -46.85 12.50 -38.64
N ALA A 506 -45.86 11.60 -38.75
CA ALA A 506 -45.88 10.46 -39.69
C ALA A 506 -44.59 9.61 -39.65
N GLU A 507 -44.79 8.30 -39.69
CA GLU A 507 -43.81 7.23 -39.86
C GLU A 507 -43.21 7.19 -41.29
N GLY A 508 -42.06 6.54 -41.47
CA GLY A 508 -41.55 6.20 -42.80
C GLY A 508 -40.18 5.50 -42.81
N HIS A 509 -40.17 4.26 -43.29
CA HIS A 509 -39.07 3.31 -43.51
C HIS A 509 -37.87 3.83 -44.34
N GLY A 510 -36.71 3.14 -44.22
CA GLY A 510 -35.89 2.80 -45.39
C GLY A 510 -34.36 2.98 -45.30
N ALA A 511 -33.67 1.85 -45.12
CA ALA A 511 -32.40 1.38 -45.71
C ALA A 511 -31.28 2.36 -46.16
N ALA A 512 -30.06 2.01 -45.69
CA ALA A 512 -28.77 1.88 -46.38
C ALA A 512 -28.26 3.00 -47.31
N TRP A 513 -26.96 3.34 -47.21
CA TRP A 513 -25.95 3.23 -48.29
C TRP A 513 -24.59 3.75 -47.78
N LEU A 514 -23.54 2.99 -48.09
CA LEU A 514 -22.11 3.32 -47.97
C LEU A 514 -21.74 4.58 -48.79
N PRO A 515 -20.51 5.08 -48.63
CA PRO A 515 -19.56 4.87 -49.73
C PRO A 515 -18.19 4.35 -49.27
N CYS A 516 -17.73 3.35 -50.01
CA CYS A 516 -16.34 2.93 -50.15
C CYS A 516 -15.74 3.70 -51.34
N LEU A 517 -14.47 4.09 -51.26
CA LEU A 517 -13.62 4.19 -52.45
C LEU A 517 -12.23 3.66 -52.10
N GLU A 518 -11.93 2.48 -52.64
CA GLU A 518 -10.61 1.89 -52.80
C GLU A 518 -9.87 2.56 -53.97
N GLU A 519 -8.53 2.55 -53.94
CA GLU A 519 -7.69 1.87 -54.94
C GLU A 519 -6.28 1.72 -54.30
N GLU A 520 -5.72 0.51 -54.09
CA GLU A 520 -5.10 -0.43 -55.07
C GLU A 520 -3.77 0.15 -55.65
N LEU A 521 -2.60 -0.51 -55.70
CA LEU A 521 -2.22 -1.93 -55.87
C LEU A 521 -0.73 -2.18 -55.46
N GLN A 522 -0.49 -3.43 -55.01
CA GLN A 522 0.60 -4.38 -55.36
C GLN A 522 2.09 -3.99 -55.16
N GLY A 523 3.00 -4.85 -54.68
CA GLY A 523 2.94 -6.26 -54.30
C GLY A 523 4.35 -6.87 -54.13
N SER A 524 4.36 -8.14 -53.69
CA SER A 524 5.42 -9.16 -53.81
C SER A 524 6.42 -9.39 -52.65
N ARG A 525 6.15 -10.50 -51.94
CA ARG A 525 7.04 -11.62 -51.52
C ARG A 525 8.53 -11.33 -51.28
N HIS A 526 9.01 -11.62 -50.05
CA HIS A 526 10.08 -12.60 -49.76
C HIS A 526 10.27 -12.78 -48.24
N LYS A 527 10.29 -14.04 -47.75
CA LYS A 527 10.83 -14.44 -46.44
C LYS A 527 12.36 -14.36 -46.46
N PRO A 528 13.04 -14.18 -45.31
CA PRO A 528 13.69 -15.33 -44.67
C PRO A 528 13.68 -15.33 -43.12
N GLN A 529 13.88 -16.51 -42.55
CA GLN A 529 14.18 -16.76 -41.13
C GLN A 529 15.63 -16.33 -40.77
N PRO A 530 15.95 -16.28 -39.46
CA PRO A 530 17.12 -17.05 -39.02
C PRO A 530 16.92 -17.83 -37.70
N LYS A 531 17.67 -18.93 -37.58
CA LYS A 531 17.94 -19.72 -36.37
C LYS A 531 19.45 -19.66 -36.06
N PRO A 532 19.89 -20.09 -34.86
CA PRO A 532 20.97 -19.47 -34.09
C PRO A 532 22.36 -20.07 -34.36
N CYS A 533 23.41 -19.35 -33.99
CA CYS A 533 24.79 -19.87 -33.90
C CYS A 533 25.36 -19.67 -32.49
N VAL A 534 25.70 -20.79 -31.88
CA VAL A 534 26.57 -20.95 -30.70
C VAL A 534 28.02 -20.80 -31.15
N PRO A 535 28.94 -20.39 -30.25
CA PRO A 535 30.11 -21.23 -30.03
C PRO A 535 30.38 -21.49 -28.55
N ALA A 536 30.91 -22.68 -28.31
CA ALA A 536 31.25 -23.24 -27.02
C ALA A 536 32.75 -23.09 -26.69
N CYS A 537 33.04 -23.12 -25.40
CA CYS A 537 34.26 -23.56 -24.70
C CYS A 537 35.55 -22.75 -24.85
N GLN A 538 36.10 -22.27 -23.73
CA GLN A 538 37.15 -22.97 -22.96
C GLN A 538 37.65 -22.09 -21.79
N GLU A 539 37.76 -22.68 -20.59
CA GLU A 539 38.60 -22.15 -19.51
C GLU A 539 40.09 -22.15 -19.91
N PRO A 540 40.95 -21.39 -19.20
CA PRO A 540 41.72 -22.08 -18.17
C PRO A 540 42.01 -21.27 -16.90
N SER A 541 42.41 -22.05 -15.90
CA SER A 541 42.92 -21.72 -14.58
C SER A 541 44.40 -21.31 -14.55
N SER A 542 44.78 -20.79 -13.36
CA SER A 542 46.11 -20.75 -12.74
C SER A 542 47.07 -19.56 -12.99
N ASP A 543 47.45 -18.96 -11.86
CA ASP A 543 48.78 -18.52 -11.41
C ASP A 543 49.79 -17.92 -12.40
N GLY A 544 50.39 -16.79 -11.98
CA GLY A 544 51.79 -16.52 -12.28
C GLY A 544 52.17 -15.07 -12.63
N GLN A 545 52.71 -14.38 -11.63
CA GLN A 545 53.94 -13.58 -11.67
C GLN A 545 54.23 -12.57 -12.82
N TRP A 546 54.53 -11.36 -12.34
CA TRP A 546 55.25 -10.23 -12.94
C TRP A 546 56.57 -10.61 -13.66
N PRO A 547 57.01 -9.85 -14.69
CA PRO A 547 58.18 -8.95 -14.55
C PRO A 547 58.00 -7.61 -15.31
N LEU A 548 58.29 -6.41 -14.79
CA LEU A 548 59.56 -5.73 -14.47
C LEU A 548 60.49 -5.42 -15.68
N ALA A 549 60.42 -4.19 -16.19
CA ALA A 549 61.54 -3.40 -16.74
C ALA A 549 61.09 -1.92 -16.85
N ALA A 550 61.49 -1.05 -15.92
CA ALA A 550 62.68 -0.16 -15.98
C ALA A 550 62.44 1.06 -16.89
N ALA A 551 62.05 2.22 -16.34
CA ALA A 551 62.91 3.24 -15.69
C ALA A 551 63.54 4.21 -16.70
N LEU A 552 63.38 5.52 -16.49
CA LEU A 552 64.44 6.54 -16.61
C LEU A 552 64.00 7.92 -16.03
N PHE A 553 64.70 8.32 -14.96
CA PHE A 553 65.02 9.67 -14.42
C PHE A 553 63.89 10.67 -14.02
N GLY A 554 63.96 11.39 -12.89
CA GLY A 554 65.05 11.57 -11.92
C GLY A 554 64.64 12.47 -10.73
N HIS A 555 65.31 12.24 -9.62
CA HIS A 555 65.17 12.80 -8.27
C HIS A 555 65.51 14.28 -8.09
N ALA A 556 64.83 14.93 -7.13
CA ALA A 556 65.40 15.62 -5.95
C ALA A 556 64.22 15.97 -5.00
N GLY A 557 64.25 15.90 -3.67
CA GLY A 557 65.26 15.60 -2.67
C GLY A 557 64.59 15.78 -1.29
N ARG A 558 64.91 14.89 -0.36
CA ARG A 558 64.38 14.75 1.01
C ARG A 558 64.35 16.04 1.85
N ARG A 559 63.37 16.14 2.78
CA ARG A 559 63.65 16.21 4.23
C ARG A 559 62.39 16.08 5.09
N THR A 560 62.38 15.02 5.90
CA THR A 560 61.57 14.85 7.10
C THR A 560 62.07 15.78 8.22
N ARG A 561 61.16 16.49 8.88
CA ARG A 561 61.33 16.93 10.26
C ARG A 561 60.02 16.79 11.04
N ARG A 562 60.17 16.13 12.18
CA ARG A 562 59.25 15.96 13.30
C ARG A 562 59.41 17.18 14.22
N MET A 563 58.31 17.80 14.65
CA MET A 563 58.19 18.65 15.86
C MET A 563 56.70 19.00 16.01
N GLU A 564 56.00 18.40 16.98
CA GLU A 564 55.84 18.85 18.37
C GLU A 564 54.54 19.65 18.56
N CYS A 565 53.73 19.13 19.47
CA CYS A 565 52.47 19.70 19.93
C CYS A 565 52.71 21.07 20.58
N VAL A 566 51.94 22.07 20.14
CA VAL A 566 51.69 23.29 20.93
C VAL A 566 50.22 23.67 20.74
N SER A 567 49.46 23.56 21.83
CA SER A 567 48.13 24.18 21.97
C SER A 567 48.26 25.71 22.01
N PRO A 568 47.25 26.44 21.53
CA PRO A 568 46.83 27.61 22.29
C PRO A 568 45.31 27.67 22.54
N ARG A 569 45.02 28.00 23.80
CA ARG A 569 43.75 28.52 24.32
C ARG A 569 43.46 29.94 23.77
N TRP A 570 42.26 30.42 24.11
CA TRP A 570 41.72 31.79 24.00
C TRP A 570 40.99 32.08 22.68
N GLY A 571 39.80 32.67 22.64
CA GLY A 571 38.99 33.30 23.67
C GLY A 571 37.79 33.97 22.98
N TRP A 572 36.66 34.02 23.67
CA TRP A 572 35.42 34.64 23.21
C TRP A 572 35.60 36.16 23.01
N VAL A 573 35.16 36.69 21.86
CA VAL A 573 34.89 38.12 21.70
C VAL A 573 33.56 38.31 20.97
N SER A 574 32.59 38.81 21.73
CA SER A 574 31.32 39.35 21.27
C SER A 574 31.55 40.74 20.65
N ARG A 575 30.91 41.05 19.51
CA ARG A 575 30.74 42.44 19.05
C ARG A 575 29.28 42.73 18.73
N ARG A 576 28.66 43.50 19.64
CA ARG A 576 27.51 44.36 19.39
C ARG A 576 27.89 45.48 18.42
N TRP A 577 26.97 45.83 17.53
CA TRP A 577 26.78 47.19 17.02
C TRP A 577 25.35 47.61 17.36
N GLY A 578 25.17 48.86 17.76
CA GLY A 578 23.86 49.42 18.07
C GLY A 578 23.81 50.93 17.86
N ARG A 579 22.55 51.42 17.87
CA ARG A 579 22.03 52.81 17.90
C ARG A 579 21.65 53.42 16.54
N ALA A 580 20.52 54.11 16.36
CA ALA A 580 19.30 54.39 17.15
C ALA A 580 18.25 55.13 16.23
N PRO A 581 17.17 55.80 16.69
CA PRO A 581 15.79 55.60 16.20
C PRO A 581 15.10 56.89 15.65
N ARG A 582 13.82 56.82 15.28
CA ARG A 582 12.94 57.99 15.05
C ARG A 582 11.60 57.86 15.81
N GLU A 583 11.23 58.92 16.54
CA GLU A 583 9.97 59.16 17.28
C GLU A 583 8.89 59.78 16.35
N LEU A 584 7.61 59.32 16.35
CA LEU A 584 6.35 59.77 17.06
C LEU A 584 5.79 61.17 16.68
N PRO A 585 4.45 61.45 16.71
CA PRO A 585 3.44 61.21 17.79
C PRO A 585 2.03 60.74 17.29
N GLY A 586 0.97 60.40 18.05
CA GLY A 586 0.59 60.38 19.48
C GLY A 586 -0.95 60.17 19.67
N LEU A 587 -1.41 59.92 20.93
CA LEU A 587 -2.78 59.92 21.53
C LEU A 587 -3.53 58.55 21.60
N LEU A 588 -4.19 58.05 22.67
CA LEU A 588 -4.44 58.38 24.11
C LEU A 588 -5.02 57.14 24.86
N HIS A 589 -4.68 56.98 26.15
CA HIS A 589 -5.44 56.42 27.33
C HIS A 589 -6.00 54.96 27.31
N SER A 590 -6.08 54.14 28.38
CA SER A 590 -5.96 54.31 29.85
C SER A 590 -5.83 52.93 30.57
N THR A 591 -4.95 52.89 31.59
CA THR A 591 -4.89 52.12 32.87
C THR A 591 -5.67 50.80 33.11
N ARG A 592 -4.97 49.76 33.62
CA ARG A 592 -5.08 49.30 35.03
C ARG A 592 -4.08 48.18 35.39
N SER A 593 -3.76 48.17 36.69
CA SER A 593 -2.64 47.57 37.42
C SER A 593 -2.88 46.15 37.94
N VAL A 594 -1.78 45.38 38.06
CA VAL A 594 -1.57 44.15 38.87
C VAL A 594 -1.63 44.51 40.39
N PRO A 595 -1.78 43.57 41.36
CA PRO A 595 -0.65 42.73 41.81
C PRO A 595 -1.00 41.30 42.34
N TYR A 596 -0.01 40.40 42.25
CA TYR A 596 0.14 39.17 43.05
C TYR A 596 0.71 39.52 44.44
N PRO A 597 0.51 38.69 45.49
CA PRO A 597 1.71 38.08 46.12
C PRO A 597 1.56 36.71 46.81
N GLN A 598 2.71 36.01 46.84
CA GLN A 598 3.33 35.24 47.96
C GLN A 598 2.96 33.78 48.32
N ARG A 599 4.02 33.10 48.81
CA ARG A 599 4.28 31.65 49.00
C ARG A 599 4.09 31.16 50.46
N CYS A 600 3.68 29.87 50.56
CA CYS A 600 4.02 28.79 51.54
C CYS A 600 3.59 28.92 53.02
N PRO A 601 3.51 27.82 53.84
CA PRO A 601 3.87 26.40 53.60
C PRO A 601 2.84 25.31 54.10
N GLU A 602 3.22 24.04 53.89
CA GLU A 602 3.03 22.85 54.78
C GLU A 602 1.98 21.73 54.49
N ARG A 603 2.50 20.49 54.62
CA ARG A 603 1.88 19.16 54.94
C ARG A 603 1.48 18.18 53.82
N ARG A 604 2.26 17.07 53.76
CA ARG A 604 1.85 15.71 53.34
C ARG A 604 1.30 14.92 54.54
N PRO A 605 0.48 13.87 54.32
CA PRO A 605 0.95 12.46 54.33
C PRO A 605 0.30 11.63 53.18
N GLY A 606 0.70 10.45 52.71
CA GLY A 606 1.65 9.40 53.10
C GLY A 606 1.01 8.02 52.79
N VAL A 607 1.60 7.19 51.89
CA VAL A 607 1.35 5.73 51.70
C VAL A 607 2.59 5.16 50.97
N ALA A 608 3.54 4.50 51.65
CA ALA A 608 3.71 3.05 51.93
C ALA A 608 4.26 2.21 50.75
N LEU A 609 5.51 1.76 50.90
CA LEU A 609 6.25 0.76 50.09
C LEU A 609 6.68 -0.37 51.04
N PRO A 610 6.61 -1.66 50.64
CA PRO A 610 7.11 -2.75 51.48
C PRO A 610 8.59 -3.08 51.19
N HIS A 611 9.34 -3.26 52.28
CA HIS A 611 10.70 -3.82 52.33
C HIS A 611 10.67 -5.34 52.48
N LEU A 612 11.63 -6.04 51.87
CA LEU A 612 12.13 -7.35 52.32
C LEU A 612 13.69 -7.37 52.23
N PRO A 613 14.37 -8.22 53.03
CA PRO A 613 15.58 -7.82 53.74
C PRO A 613 16.89 -8.44 53.22
N HIS A 614 17.99 -7.79 53.60
CA HIS A 614 19.37 -8.25 53.46
C HIS A 614 19.80 -9.26 54.54
N GLY A 615 20.73 -10.15 54.13
CA GLY A 615 21.74 -10.83 54.95
C GLY A 615 22.36 -11.98 54.15
N SER A 616 23.67 -12.24 54.07
CA SER A 616 24.84 -11.72 54.78
C SER A 616 26.11 -12.21 54.06
N ARG A 617 27.18 -11.38 54.08
CA ARG A 617 28.64 -11.68 54.26
C ARG A 617 29.28 -12.82 53.42
N ILE A 618 30.40 -12.63 52.75
CA ILE A 618 31.71 -12.05 53.17
C ILE A 618 32.28 -11.17 52.07
#